data_AF-A0A7L8D1X4-F1
#
_entry.id   AF-A0A7L8D1X4-F1
#
_cell.length_a   1.000
_cell.length_b   1.000
_cell.length_c   1.000
_cell.angle_alpha   90.00
_cell.angle_beta   90.00
_cell.angle_gamma   90.00
#
_symmetry.space_group_name_H-M   'P 1'
#
loop_
_entity.id
_entity.type
_entity.pdbx_description
1 polymer ?
#
loop_
_entity_poly.entity_id
_entity_poly.type
_entity_poly.pdbx_seq_one_letter_code
_entity_poly.pdbx_strand_id
1 'polypeptide(L)'
;MASLLLLALVAGCASPAGEAEDSLAETVRDRDRAAAESFEVDLQRAARYLRDRWGPVALPETSVERWVGASEWAQIMSDCLEDEGVVGARPADDGERVDFSAVNAEGPRELYLADVAVLVCQSRYPSRVWYSAEVADIEAPWAWQYAGEVLVPCLLASGYRPPSLPSESEFVEQWGAVDAWDPFAALAGDPVREQRARAQCPPPEALLEGAP
;
A
#
# COMPACT_ATOMS: atom_id res chain seq x y z
N MET A 1 -48.71 -22.18 -42.40
CA MET A 1 -47.70 -21.15 -42.69
C MET A 1 -47.12 -20.71 -41.36
N ALA A 2 -45.89 -21.17 -41.07
CA ALA A 2 -45.15 -20.85 -39.85
C ALA A 2 -44.41 -19.53 -40.05
N SER A 3 -44.44 -18.63 -39.07
CA SER A 3 -43.65 -17.40 -39.08
C SER A 3 -42.96 -17.23 -37.74
N LEU A 4 -41.70 -17.69 -37.76
CA LEU A 4 -40.50 -17.31 -37.03
C LEU A 4 -40.63 -16.22 -35.96
N LEU A 5 -40.46 -16.66 -34.70
CA LEU A 5 -39.99 -15.85 -33.57
C LEU A 5 -38.51 -15.49 -33.78
N LEU A 6 -38.21 -14.20 -33.99
CA LEU A 6 -36.86 -13.67 -33.85
C LEU A 6 -36.54 -13.49 -32.36
N LEU A 7 -35.72 -14.37 -31.80
CA LEU A 7 -35.02 -14.15 -30.54
C LEU A 7 -33.83 -13.22 -30.81
N ALA A 8 -33.96 -11.95 -30.43
CA ALA A 8 -32.84 -11.02 -30.36
C ALA A 8 -31.97 -11.41 -29.15
N LEU A 9 -30.85 -12.07 -29.42
CA LEU A 9 -29.75 -12.26 -28.48
C LEU A 9 -29.13 -10.89 -28.19
N VAL A 10 -29.47 -10.32 -27.04
CA VAL A 10 -28.74 -9.17 -26.48
C VAL A 10 -27.42 -9.73 -25.93
N ALA A 11 -26.41 -9.81 -26.79
CA ALA A 11 -25.03 -10.00 -26.35
C ALA A 11 -24.64 -8.73 -25.59
N GLY A 12 -24.72 -8.79 -24.25
CA GLY A 12 -24.17 -7.76 -23.40
C GLY A 12 -22.67 -7.66 -23.68
N CYS A 13 -22.23 -6.53 -24.22
CA CYS A 13 -20.83 -6.17 -24.19
C CYS A 13 -20.47 -6.00 -22.70
N ALA A 14 -19.80 -6.99 -22.11
CA ALA A 14 -19.05 -6.75 -20.90
C ALA A 14 -18.05 -5.65 -21.25
N SER A 15 -18.22 -4.47 -20.65
CA SER A 15 -17.29 -3.38 -20.84
C SER A 15 -16.00 -3.80 -20.13
N PRO A 16 -14.82 -3.73 -20.76
CA PRO A 16 -13.55 -4.12 -20.13
C PRO A 16 -13.28 -3.33 -18.84
N ALA A 17 -13.93 -2.18 -18.66
CA ALA A 17 -13.91 -1.42 -17.42
C ALA A 17 -14.52 -2.19 -16.22
N GLY A 18 -15.60 -2.95 -16.40
CA GLY A 18 -16.26 -3.67 -15.30
C GLY A 18 -15.48 -4.89 -14.82
N GLU A 19 -14.83 -5.61 -15.73
CA GLU A 19 -13.94 -6.73 -15.38
C GLU A 19 -12.68 -6.26 -14.63
N ALA A 20 -12.15 -5.08 -14.98
CA ALA A 20 -11.02 -4.47 -14.28
C ALA A 20 -11.38 -3.93 -12.88
N GLU A 21 -12.61 -3.42 -12.70
CA GLU A 21 -13.10 -2.98 -11.39
C GLU A 21 -13.30 -4.16 -10.43
N ASP A 22 -13.90 -5.26 -10.91
CA ASP A 22 -14.09 -6.47 -10.11
C ASP A 22 -12.75 -7.13 -9.72
N SER A 23 -11.78 -7.16 -10.65
CA SER A 23 -10.45 -7.70 -10.36
C SER A 23 -9.67 -6.85 -9.36
N LEU A 24 -9.73 -5.52 -9.45
CA LEU A 24 -9.11 -4.61 -8.48
C LEU A 24 -9.69 -4.83 -7.07
N ALA A 25 -11.02 -4.95 -6.97
CA ALA A 25 -11.67 -5.17 -5.68
C ALA A 25 -11.28 -6.52 -5.06
N GLU A 26 -11.05 -7.55 -5.87
CA GLU A 26 -10.53 -8.84 -5.40
C GLU A 26 -9.07 -8.73 -4.94
N THR A 27 -8.20 -8.14 -5.75
CA THR A 27 -6.79 -7.88 -5.41
C THR A 27 -6.65 -7.13 -4.10
N VAL A 28 -7.45 -6.09 -3.89
CA VAL A 28 -7.44 -5.28 -2.66
C VAL A 28 -7.87 -6.09 -1.44
N ARG A 29 -8.90 -6.94 -1.56
CA ARG A 29 -9.34 -7.81 -0.47
C ARG A 29 -8.28 -8.83 -0.07
N ASP A 30 -7.62 -9.44 -1.06
CA ASP A 30 -6.60 -10.46 -0.79
C ASP A 30 -5.32 -9.84 -0.25
N ARG A 31 -4.92 -8.67 -0.76
CA ARG A 31 -3.84 -7.85 -0.19
C ARG A 31 -4.09 -7.55 1.27
N ASP A 32 -5.28 -7.03 1.59
CA ASP A 32 -5.61 -6.62 2.96
C ASP A 32 -5.66 -7.81 3.91
N ARG A 33 -6.08 -8.99 3.42
CA ARG A 33 -5.98 -10.24 4.17
C ARG A 33 -4.53 -10.63 4.45
N ALA A 34 -3.67 -10.63 3.42
CA ALA A 34 -2.26 -10.99 3.57
C ALA A 34 -1.53 -10.03 4.52
N ALA A 35 -1.76 -8.73 4.38
CA ALA A 35 -1.21 -7.72 5.28
C ALA A 35 -1.67 -7.95 6.73
N ALA A 36 -2.96 -8.27 6.97
CA ALA A 36 -3.47 -8.55 8.31
C ALA A 36 -2.86 -9.83 8.92
N GLU A 37 -2.67 -10.88 8.13
CA GLU A 37 -2.03 -12.12 8.59
C GLU A 37 -0.57 -11.88 8.98
N SER A 38 0.20 -11.17 8.15
CA SER A 38 1.60 -10.81 8.45
C SER A 38 1.71 -9.86 9.65
N PHE A 39 0.80 -8.89 9.76
CA PHE A 39 0.75 -7.97 10.90
C PHE A 39 0.53 -8.71 12.23
N GLU A 40 -0.36 -9.70 12.29
CA GLU A 40 -0.55 -10.50 13.52
C GLU A 40 0.73 -11.24 13.91
N VAL A 41 1.46 -11.81 12.95
CA VAL A 41 2.75 -12.48 13.21
C VAL A 41 3.78 -11.51 13.79
N ASP A 42 3.87 -10.30 13.24
CA ASP A 42 4.78 -9.27 13.71
C ASP A 42 4.39 -8.70 15.06
N LEU A 43 3.10 -8.52 15.31
CA LEU A 43 2.60 -8.09 16.61
C LEU A 43 2.96 -9.11 17.70
N GLN A 44 2.80 -10.41 17.42
CA GLN A 44 3.23 -11.47 18.33
C GLN A 44 4.75 -11.47 18.54
N ARG A 45 5.54 -11.16 17.50
CA ARG A 45 7.00 -11.04 17.60
C ARG A 45 7.40 -9.86 18.48
N ALA A 46 6.80 -8.69 18.28
CA ALA A 46 7.02 -7.50 19.10
C ALA A 46 6.63 -7.73 20.56
N ALA A 47 5.48 -8.36 20.81
CA ALA A 47 5.03 -8.71 22.15
C ALA A 47 5.99 -9.69 22.86
N ARG A 48 6.53 -10.69 22.14
CA ARG A 48 7.57 -11.58 22.70
C ARG A 48 8.85 -10.80 23.03
N TYR A 49 9.32 -9.96 22.11
CA TYR A 49 10.50 -9.13 22.32
C TYR A 49 10.40 -8.29 23.60
N LEU A 50 9.26 -7.64 23.83
CA LEU A 50 9.05 -6.83 25.04
C LEU A 50 9.06 -7.67 26.32
N ARG A 51 8.48 -8.87 26.30
CA ARG A 51 8.49 -9.77 27.47
C ARG A 51 9.89 -10.32 27.75
N ASP A 52 10.67 -10.60 26.71
CA ASP A 52 12.05 -11.04 26.86
C ASP A 52 12.94 -9.92 27.42
N ARG A 53 12.71 -8.67 26.98
CA ARG A 53 13.48 -7.49 27.40
C ARG A 53 13.13 -7.02 28.81
N TRP A 54 11.85 -6.95 29.15
CA TRP A 54 11.36 -6.30 30.37
C TRP A 54 10.82 -7.29 31.43
N GLY A 55 10.84 -8.60 31.12
CA GLY A 55 10.27 -9.65 31.97
C GLY A 55 8.79 -9.91 31.68
N PRO A 56 8.11 -10.73 32.50
CA PRO A 56 6.71 -11.11 32.29
C PRO A 56 5.75 -9.95 32.59
N VAL A 57 5.75 -8.95 31.71
CA VAL A 57 4.89 -7.77 31.75
C VAL A 57 3.56 -8.05 31.08
N ALA A 58 2.48 -7.48 31.63
CA ALA A 58 1.23 -7.37 30.89
C ALA A 58 1.39 -6.30 29.82
N LEU A 59 1.03 -6.61 28.59
CA LEU A 59 1.00 -5.66 27.49
C LEU A 59 -0.46 -5.22 27.25
N PRO A 60 -0.70 -3.97 26.84
CA PRO A 60 -2.05 -3.50 26.49
C PRO A 60 -2.68 -4.36 25.40
N GLU A 61 -3.98 -4.58 25.49
CA GLU A 61 -4.76 -5.08 24.36
C GLU A 61 -4.97 -3.95 23.36
N THR A 62 -4.78 -4.26 22.08
CA THR A 62 -4.84 -3.30 20.98
C THR A 62 -5.54 -3.92 19.80
N SER A 63 -6.23 -3.09 19.02
CA SER A 63 -6.82 -3.47 17.75
C SER A 63 -6.41 -2.47 16.68
N VAL A 64 -6.38 -2.92 15.42
CA VAL A 64 -6.21 -2.02 14.27
C VAL A 64 -7.37 -1.03 14.24
N GLU A 65 -7.05 0.25 14.33
CA GLU A 65 -8.02 1.34 14.14
C GLU A 65 -8.09 1.72 12.67
N ARG A 66 -6.92 1.82 12.01
CA ARG A 66 -6.83 2.18 10.61
C ARG A 66 -5.52 1.71 10.00
N TRP A 67 -5.59 1.14 8.80
CA TRP A 67 -4.41 0.94 7.97
C TRP A 67 -3.97 2.25 7.34
N VAL A 68 -2.69 2.56 7.42
CA VAL A 68 -2.14 3.84 6.97
C VAL A 68 -1.21 3.67 5.79
N GLY A 69 -1.15 4.68 4.93
CA GLY A 69 -0.16 4.75 3.85
C GLY A 69 1.24 5.09 4.37
N ALA A 70 2.29 4.76 3.61
CA ALA A 70 3.66 5.04 4.03
C ALA A 70 3.94 6.53 4.26
N SER A 71 3.40 7.41 3.42
CA SER A 71 3.65 8.85 3.48
C SER A 71 3.04 9.55 4.71
N GLU A 72 1.95 9.01 5.28
CA GLU A 72 1.32 9.56 6.50
C GLU A 72 1.75 8.82 7.77
N TRP A 73 2.37 7.64 7.64
CA TRP A 73 2.63 6.74 8.76
C TRP A 73 3.45 7.39 9.88
N ALA A 74 4.60 8.02 9.56
CA ALA A 74 5.44 8.59 10.62
C ALA A 74 4.79 9.75 11.35
N GLN A 75 3.93 10.52 10.68
CA GLN A 75 3.17 11.59 11.34
C GLN A 75 2.16 10.99 12.33
N ILE A 76 1.36 10.02 11.89
CA ILE A 76 0.37 9.33 12.74
C ILE A 76 1.03 8.65 13.93
N MET A 77 2.16 8.00 13.71
CA MET A 77 2.93 7.40 14.78
C MET A 77 3.47 8.42 15.77
N SER A 78 3.99 9.55 15.29
CA SER A 78 4.50 10.61 16.18
C SER A 78 3.38 11.19 17.04
N ASP A 79 2.20 11.43 16.44
CA ASP A 79 1.02 11.93 17.15
C ASP A 79 0.55 10.92 18.21
N CYS A 80 0.44 9.64 17.83
CA CYS A 80 0.07 8.58 18.75
C CYS A 80 1.08 8.42 19.90
N LEU A 81 2.38 8.50 19.60
CA LEU A 81 3.43 8.41 20.61
C LEU A 81 3.35 9.57 21.60
N GLU A 82 3.05 10.78 21.14
CA GLU A 82 2.83 11.93 22.01
C GLU A 82 1.60 11.73 22.92
N ASP A 83 0.49 11.20 22.37
CA ASP A 83 -0.72 10.85 23.14
C ASP A 83 -0.46 9.77 24.20
N GLU A 84 0.42 8.80 23.91
CA GLU A 84 0.88 7.78 24.86
C GLU A 84 1.96 8.31 25.83
N GLY A 85 2.33 9.59 25.73
CA GLY A 85 3.23 10.28 26.64
C GLY A 85 4.72 10.26 26.26
N VAL A 86 5.06 9.77 25.07
CA VAL A 86 6.42 9.75 24.51
C VAL A 86 6.68 11.05 23.73
N VAL A 87 6.98 12.12 24.47
CA VAL A 87 7.21 13.44 23.89
C VAL A 87 8.56 13.52 23.18
N GLY A 88 8.56 14.10 21.98
CA GLY A 88 9.78 14.39 21.21
C GLY A 88 10.02 13.46 20.01
N ALA A 89 9.19 12.42 19.84
CA ALA A 89 9.15 11.64 18.61
C ALA A 89 8.64 12.51 17.45
N ARG A 90 9.29 12.45 16.29
CA ARG A 90 8.92 13.28 15.13
C ARG A 90 9.04 12.51 13.82
N PRO A 91 8.28 12.88 12.77
CA PRO A 91 8.50 12.33 11.45
C PRO A 91 9.88 12.74 10.92
N ALA A 92 10.50 11.83 10.18
CA ALA A 92 11.77 11.99 9.50
C ALA A 92 11.73 11.28 8.14
N ASP A 93 12.73 11.58 7.30
CA ASP A 93 12.92 10.95 5.98
C ASP A 93 11.63 10.99 5.15
N ASP A 94 11.08 12.19 4.99
CA ASP A 94 9.83 12.47 4.26
C ASP A 94 8.59 11.67 4.71
N GLY A 95 8.60 11.17 5.94
CA GLY A 95 7.48 10.42 6.54
C GLY A 95 7.71 8.91 6.62
N GLU A 96 8.86 8.41 6.16
CA GLU A 96 9.18 6.98 6.17
C GLU A 96 9.70 6.50 7.53
N ARG A 97 10.15 7.41 8.40
CA ARG A 97 10.74 7.08 9.71
C ARG A 97 10.22 7.97 10.82
N VAL A 98 10.20 7.43 12.04
CA VAL A 98 10.08 8.23 13.27
C VAL A 98 11.47 8.44 13.87
N ASP A 99 11.83 9.71 14.09
CA ASP A 99 13.03 10.10 14.82
C ASP A 99 12.74 10.21 16.33
N PHE A 100 13.47 9.41 17.11
CA PHE A 100 13.42 9.38 18.57
C PHE A 100 14.55 10.18 19.21
N SER A 101 15.39 10.88 18.44
CA SER A 101 16.58 11.57 18.95
C SER A 101 16.29 12.65 20.01
N ALA A 102 15.09 13.22 20.00
CA ALA A 102 14.63 14.22 20.97
C ALA A 102 13.76 13.63 22.09
N VAL A 103 13.52 12.31 22.12
CA VAL A 103 12.79 11.63 23.20
C VAL A 103 13.70 11.51 24.41
N ASN A 104 13.26 12.07 25.53
CA ASN A 104 14.00 12.00 26.78
C ASN A 104 13.57 10.79 27.61
N ALA A 105 14.20 9.64 27.37
CA ALA A 105 13.97 8.39 28.10
C ALA A 105 15.29 7.82 28.64
N GLU A 106 15.68 8.23 29.85
CA GLU A 106 16.99 7.87 30.43
C GLU A 106 16.92 6.66 31.37
N GLY A 107 15.77 6.41 31.99
CA GLY A 107 15.59 5.35 32.99
C GLY A 107 14.91 4.10 32.44
N PRO A 108 15.05 2.94 33.13
CA PRO A 108 14.41 1.69 32.70
C PRO A 108 12.88 1.78 32.58
N ARG A 109 12.25 2.62 33.41
CA ARG A 109 10.80 2.81 33.38
C ARG A 109 10.37 3.60 32.14
N GLU A 110 11.07 4.69 31.86
CA GLU A 110 10.79 5.57 30.72
C GLU A 110 11.02 4.81 29.41
N LEU A 111 12.09 4.02 29.33
CA LEU A 111 12.37 3.15 28.19
C LEU A 111 11.30 2.06 28.01
N TYR A 112 10.83 1.44 29.09
CA TYR A 112 9.73 0.48 29.02
C TYR A 112 8.44 1.13 28.50
N LEU A 113 8.09 2.31 29.00
CA LEU A 113 6.90 3.04 28.56
C LEU A 113 7.00 3.43 27.08
N ALA A 114 8.17 3.87 26.62
CA ALA A 114 8.39 4.18 25.21
C ALA A 114 8.24 2.94 24.32
N ASP A 115 8.84 1.82 24.70
CA ASP A 115 8.72 0.54 23.98
C ASP A 115 7.26 0.05 23.89
N VAL A 116 6.49 0.17 24.98
CA VAL A 116 5.07 -0.20 25.00
C VAL A 116 4.22 0.76 24.16
N ALA A 117 4.50 2.07 24.20
CA ALA A 117 3.81 3.05 23.37
C ALA A 117 4.04 2.79 21.88
N VAL A 118 5.28 2.43 21.48
CA VAL A 118 5.57 2.02 20.10
C VAL A 118 4.72 0.82 19.70
N LEU A 119 4.64 -0.22 20.53
CA LEU A 119 3.76 -1.37 20.28
C LEU A 119 2.31 -0.91 20.10
N VAL A 120 1.78 -0.10 21.01
CA VAL A 120 0.39 0.37 20.96
C VAL A 120 0.11 1.14 19.66
N CYS A 121 0.99 2.05 19.29
CA CYS A 121 0.82 2.87 18.10
C CYS A 121 0.96 2.06 16.80
N GLN A 122 1.94 1.16 16.72
CA GLN A 122 2.06 0.23 15.60
C GLN A 122 0.85 -0.68 15.47
N SER A 123 0.25 -1.07 16.61
CA SER A 123 -0.95 -1.89 16.59
C SER A 123 -2.18 -1.17 16.08
N ARG A 124 -2.36 0.10 16.46
CA ARG A 124 -3.50 0.93 16.04
C ARG A 124 -3.39 1.33 14.57
N TYR A 125 -2.17 1.60 14.10
CA TYR A 125 -1.89 2.20 12.79
C TYR A 125 -0.83 1.42 11.98
N PRO A 126 -1.09 0.15 11.62
CA PRO A 126 -0.17 -0.62 10.80
C PRO A 126 -0.07 -0.04 9.37
N SER A 127 1.14 -0.10 8.81
CA SER A 127 1.40 0.27 7.42
C SER A 127 1.47 -0.99 6.54
N ARG A 128 0.74 -0.99 5.43
CA ARG A 128 0.76 -2.11 4.46
C ARG A 128 2.13 -2.29 3.81
N VAL A 129 2.89 -1.19 3.67
CA VAL A 129 4.21 -1.17 3.00
C VAL A 129 5.25 -2.01 3.75
N TRP A 130 5.04 -2.30 5.04
CA TRP A 130 5.95 -3.18 5.79
C TRP A 130 5.81 -4.66 5.45
N TYR A 131 4.71 -5.04 4.80
CA TYR A 131 4.42 -6.39 4.35
C TYR A 131 4.64 -6.51 2.84
N SER A 132 5.62 -5.76 2.34
CA SER A 132 5.80 -5.50 0.90
C SER A 132 5.99 -6.77 0.09
N ALA A 133 6.58 -7.83 0.63
CA ALA A 133 6.76 -9.08 -0.10
C ALA A 133 5.42 -9.80 -0.34
N GLU A 134 4.66 -10.06 0.73
CA GLU A 134 3.36 -10.74 0.63
C GLU A 134 2.32 -9.89 -0.11
N VAL A 135 2.42 -8.56 0.03
CA VAL A 135 1.58 -7.60 -0.71
C VAL A 135 1.98 -7.56 -2.18
N ALA A 136 3.28 -7.53 -2.51
CA ALA A 136 3.77 -7.49 -3.89
C ALA A 136 3.37 -8.76 -4.66
N ASP A 137 3.41 -9.93 -4.03
CA ASP A 137 2.98 -11.20 -4.65
C ASP A 137 1.52 -11.16 -5.11
N ILE A 138 0.70 -10.26 -4.56
CA ILE A 138 -0.72 -10.07 -4.88
C ILE A 138 -0.93 -8.89 -5.84
N GLU A 139 -0.31 -7.74 -5.55
CA GLU A 139 -0.50 -6.50 -6.32
C GLU A 139 0.21 -6.52 -7.66
N ALA A 140 1.43 -7.08 -7.72
CA ALA A 140 2.28 -6.98 -8.90
C ALA A 140 1.71 -7.70 -10.14
N PRO A 141 1.15 -8.92 -10.03
CA PRO A 141 0.52 -9.57 -11.18
C PRO A 141 -0.68 -8.79 -11.72
N TRP A 142 -1.51 -8.26 -10.82
CA TRP A 142 -2.66 -7.41 -11.20
C TRP A 142 -2.18 -6.12 -11.87
N ALA A 143 -1.17 -5.46 -11.30
CA ALA A 143 -0.62 -4.23 -11.84
C ALA A 143 0.00 -4.43 -13.23
N TRP A 144 0.70 -5.54 -13.47
CA TRP A 144 1.23 -5.88 -14.79
C TRP A 144 0.10 -6.08 -15.82
N GLN A 145 -0.96 -6.81 -15.45
CA GLN A 145 -2.12 -7.01 -16.32
C GLN A 145 -2.80 -5.68 -16.66
N TYR A 146 -3.09 -4.86 -15.63
CA TYR A 146 -3.65 -3.53 -15.81
C TYR A 146 -2.75 -2.66 -16.70
N ALA A 147 -1.44 -2.73 -16.52
CA ALA A 147 -0.50 -1.96 -17.31
C ALA A 147 -0.59 -2.32 -18.81
N GLY A 148 -0.66 -3.61 -19.14
CA GLY A 148 -0.75 -4.10 -20.50
C GLY A 148 -2.11 -3.87 -21.17
N GLU A 149 -3.20 -4.07 -20.44
CA GLU A 149 -4.55 -4.05 -20.98
C GLU A 149 -5.20 -2.65 -20.97
N VAL A 150 -4.82 -1.80 -20.01
CA VAL A 150 -5.47 -0.50 -19.79
C VAL A 150 -4.49 0.66 -19.91
N LEU A 151 -3.41 0.68 -19.12
CA LEU A 151 -2.54 1.85 -19.00
C LEU A 151 -1.80 2.16 -20.29
N VAL A 152 -1.06 1.20 -20.84
CA VAL A 152 -0.28 1.40 -22.07
C VAL A 152 -1.19 1.78 -23.24
N PRO A 153 -2.33 1.09 -23.49
CA PRO A 153 -3.30 1.54 -24.48
C PRO A 153 -3.83 2.96 -24.24
N CYS A 154 -4.15 3.34 -23.00
CA CYS A 154 -4.61 4.69 -22.66
C CYS A 154 -3.55 5.75 -23.00
N LEU A 155 -2.30 5.51 -22.61
CA LEU A 155 -1.19 6.43 -22.85
C LEU A 155 -0.96 6.62 -24.36
N LEU A 156 -0.96 5.53 -25.12
CA LEU A 156 -0.82 5.58 -26.58
C LEU A 156 -1.97 6.32 -27.24
N ALA A 157 -3.22 6.04 -26.85
CA ALA A 157 -4.41 6.72 -27.35
C ALA A 157 -4.41 8.23 -27.04
N SER A 158 -3.80 8.61 -25.92
CA SER A 158 -3.65 10.01 -25.49
C SER A 158 -2.43 10.71 -26.12
N GLY A 159 -1.69 10.03 -27.01
CA GLY A 159 -0.56 10.58 -27.74
C GLY A 159 0.77 10.59 -26.96
N TYR A 160 0.82 9.88 -25.83
CA TYR A 160 2.07 9.62 -25.11
C TYR A 160 2.77 8.38 -25.67
N ARG A 161 4.06 8.25 -25.37
CA ARG A 161 4.88 7.09 -25.79
C ARG A 161 5.54 6.49 -24.56
N PRO A 162 4.86 5.59 -23.84
CA PRO A 162 5.47 4.90 -22.71
C PRO A 162 6.62 4.00 -23.18
N PRO A 163 7.58 3.66 -22.31
CA PRO A 163 8.51 2.57 -22.57
C PRO A 163 7.75 1.24 -22.78
N SER A 164 8.40 0.27 -23.42
CA SER A 164 7.83 -1.07 -23.55
C SER A 164 7.59 -1.68 -22.17
N LEU A 165 6.41 -2.27 -21.97
CA LEU A 165 6.12 -3.05 -20.77
C LEU A 165 7.08 -4.25 -20.69
N PRO A 166 7.76 -4.49 -19.54
CA PRO A 166 8.60 -5.67 -19.34
C PRO A 166 7.79 -6.97 -19.36
N SER A 167 8.49 -8.11 -19.35
CA SER A 167 7.83 -9.39 -19.08
C SER A 167 7.17 -9.38 -17.70
N GLU A 168 6.13 -10.20 -17.51
CA GLU A 168 5.45 -10.33 -16.22
C GLU A 168 6.43 -10.64 -15.08
N SER A 169 7.36 -11.59 -15.31
CA SER A 169 8.37 -11.95 -14.32
C SER A 169 9.30 -10.79 -13.95
N GLU A 170 9.75 -10.00 -14.93
CA GLU A 170 10.64 -8.86 -14.68
C GLU A 170 9.89 -7.73 -13.95
N PHE A 171 8.62 -7.51 -14.31
CA PHE A 171 7.77 -6.51 -13.66
C PHE A 171 7.49 -6.87 -12.20
N VAL A 172 7.11 -8.12 -11.94
CA VAL A 172 6.82 -8.62 -10.58
C VAL A 172 8.06 -8.57 -9.70
N GLU A 173 9.22 -8.97 -10.21
CA GLU A 173 10.48 -8.93 -9.46
C GLU A 173 10.88 -7.50 -9.05
N GLN A 174 10.49 -6.50 -9.82
CA GLN A 174 10.84 -5.09 -9.59
C GLN A 174 9.70 -4.28 -8.96
N TRP A 175 8.57 -4.89 -8.61
CA TRP A 175 7.41 -4.15 -8.09
C TRP A 175 7.75 -3.38 -6.81
N GLY A 176 7.51 -2.07 -6.82
CA GLY A 176 7.84 -1.17 -5.71
C GLY A 176 9.33 -0.79 -5.58
N ALA A 177 10.20 -1.25 -6.48
CA ALA A 177 11.60 -0.84 -6.50
C ALA A 177 11.77 0.59 -7.01
N VAL A 178 12.82 1.29 -6.55
CA VAL A 178 13.12 2.69 -6.96
C VAL A 178 13.39 2.80 -8.47
N ASP A 179 13.96 1.77 -9.07
CA ASP A 179 14.29 1.65 -10.49
C ASP A 179 13.29 0.78 -11.27
N ALA A 180 12.11 0.53 -10.70
CA ALA A 180 11.01 -0.16 -11.37
C ALA A 180 10.62 0.54 -12.67
N TRP A 181 9.93 -0.21 -13.53
CA TRP A 181 9.40 0.33 -14.78
C TRP A 181 8.46 1.51 -14.54
N ASP A 182 8.82 2.68 -15.08
CA ASP A 182 7.99 3.88 -15.04
C ASP A 182 7.31 4.12 -16.40
N PRO A 183 5.97 3.95 -16.50
CA PRO A 183 5.22 4.21 -17.73
C PRO A 183 5.30 5.66 -18.20
N PHE A 184 5.63 6.59 -17.29
CA PHE A 184 5.69 8.02 -17.54
C PHE A 184 7.12 8.54 -17.74
N ALA A 185 8.13 7.67 -17.77
CA ALA A 185 9.55 8.07 -17.84
C ALA A 185 9.87 9.03 -19.01
N ALA A 186 9.15 8.92 -20.13
CA ALA A 186 9.30 9.82 -21.28
C ALA A 186 8.84 11.27 -21.01
N LEU A 187 8.16 11.52 -19.90
CA LEU A 187 7.57 12.80 -19.49
C LEU A 187 8.31 13.45 -18.30
N ALA A 188 9.33 12.81 -17.73
CA ALA A 188 10.02 13.26 -16.52
C ALA A 188 10.60 14.70 -16.61
N GLY A 189 10.80 15.24 -17.81
CA GLY A 189 11.24 16.62 -18.05
C GLY A 189 10.11 17.67 -18.08
N ASP A 190 8.84 17.27 -17.94
CA ASP A 190 7.65 18.13 -18.00
C ASP A 190 6.61 17.72 -16.94
N PRO A 191 6.76 18.16 -15.68
CA PRO A 191 5.93 17.72 -14.57
C PRO A 191 4.43 18.01 -14.75
N VAL A 192 4.08 19.11 -15.41
CA VAL A 192 2.68 19.48 -15.67
C VAL A 192 2.05 18.50 -16.67
N ARG A 193 2.79 18.13 -17.70
CA ARG A 193 2.35 17.15 -18.68
C ARG A 193 2.29 15.75 -18.08
N GLU A 194 3.26 15.38 -17.27
CA GLU A 194 3.25 14.11 -16.54
C GLU A 194 2.04 14.02 -15.61
N GLN A 195 1.79 15.04 -14.80
CA GLN A 195 0.62 15.08 -13.91
C GLN A 195 -0.68 14.91 -14.70
N ARG A 196 -0.81 15.57 -15.85
CA ARG A 196 -1.97 15.41 -16.73
C ARG A 196 -2.09 13.97 -17.27
N ALA A 197 -0.99 13.37 -17.67
CA ALA A 197 -0.96 11.99 -18.14
C ALA A 197 -1.40 11.02 -17.04
N ARG A 198 -0.87 11.17 -15.81
CA ARG A 198 -1.27 10.37 -14.64
C ARG A 198 -2.74 10.56 -14.27
N ALA A 199 -3.26 11.78 -14.36
CA ALA A 199 -4.68 12.03 -14.10
C ALA A 199 -5.61 11.42 -15.17
N GLN A 200 -5.15 11.36 -16.43
CA GLN A 200 -5.92 10.81 -17.55
C GLN A 200 -5.83 9.28 -17.62
N CYS A 201 -4.64 8.73 -17.35
CA CYS A 201 -4.33 7.31 -17.37
C CYS A 201 -3.68 6.96 -16.02
N PRO A 202 -4.48 6.66 -14.98
CA PRO A 202 -3.97 6.41 -13.64
C PRO A 202 -2.95 5.27 -13.59
N PRO A 203 -1.83 5.43 -12.86
CA PRO A 203 -0.92 4.32 -12.57
C PRO A 203 -1.60 3.27 -11.66
N PRO A 204 -1.18 2.00 -11.71
CA PRO A 204 -1.77 0.94 -10.88
C PRO A 204 -1.68 1.26 -9.38
N GLU A 205 -0.58 1.84 -8.92
CA GLU A 205 -0.36 2.21 -7.52
C GLU A 205 -1.44 3.18 -7.03
N ALA A 206 -1.81 4.18 -7.84
CA ALA A 206 -2.85 5.14 -7.48
C ALA A 206 -4.24 4.48 -7.36
N LEU A 207 -4.51 3.42 -8.14
CA LEU A 207 -5.75 2.66 -8.05
C LEU A 207 -5.77 1.76 -6.81
N LEU A 208 -4.65 1.10 -6.53
CA LEU A 208 -4.48 0.24 -5.34
C LEU A 208 -4.56 1.03 -4.04
N GLU A 209 -4.00 2.24 -4.00
CA GLU A 209 -4.07 3.16 -2.85
C GLU A 209 -5.46 3.77 -2.69
N GLY A 210 -6.14 4.10 -3.79
CA GLY A 210 -7.45 4.74 -3.78
C GLY A 210 -8.63 3.79 -3.56
N ALA A 211 -8.40 2.48 -3.66
CA ALA A 211 -9.43 1.47 -3.48
C ALA A 211 -9.80 1.30 -1.98
N PRO A 212 -11.11 1.19 -1.66
CA PRO A 212 -11.61 1.10 -0.28
C PRO A 212 -11.34 -0.25 0.40
#